data_AF-A0A661XID6-F1
#
_entry.id   AF-A0A661XID6-F1
#
_cell.length_a   1.000
_cell.length_b   1.000
_cell.length_c   1.000
_cell.angle_alpha   90.00
_cell.angle_beta   90.00
_cell.angle_gamma   90.00
#
_symmetry.space_group_name_H-M   'P 1'
#
loop_
_entity.id
_entity.type
_entity.pdbx_description
1 polymer ?
#
loop_
_entity_poly.entity_id
_entity_poly.type
_entity_poly.pdbx_seq_one_letter_code
_entity_poly.pdbx_strand_id
1 'polypeptide(L)'
;MLTDKANPSINPNLPADMAMNTYLFDKFPFAKANSNKDPINFWGECDFEQLTGLQKEFNKSLSQFATLKDKVSGVKFINPITSGVANSKITSGVTILNPSVASHGMGWADPPPIPRELLESMNMYKELFFLVAGSFDLEQANSPGKQVIAYKAIAALLEKAATMMRGKIRNYSKLVRDRGRMAVSQMQNWYTEARFISFTEDGTETSGEALGVDMIVPMKISVVSGSTMPKSDVQRREEALGLFDKGAIDAEELLKTLDWPKYEEVINRMDQGPINEFISRMGMVGMPEEMNEYLGQIAGIDDKKLERAIDRSEIPMFPEIFNFEGMEPDANKELDMQKKQGEIDESEARVDKLRADAEEVEARAEKEIASIRQTDDRIKIERAKVNIDKAFKEEEIEVKKTEAKKPDLKEVKKAV
;
A
#
# COMPACT_ATOMS: atom_id res chain seq x y z
N MET A 1 -4.00 57.04 -0.10
CA MET A 1 -4.12 57.22 1.36
C MET A 1 -4.60 55.90 1.95
N LEU A 2 -3.76 55.17 2.70
CA LEU A 2 -4.28 54.12 3.57
C LEU A 2 -5.05 54.83 4.67
N THR A 3 -6.37 54.68 4.67
CA THR A 3 -7.19 55.13 5.80
C THR A 3 -6.90 54.18 6.96
N ASP A 4 -6.45 54.73 8.08
CA ASP A 4 -6.18 53.97 9.29
C ASP A 4 -7.54 53.48 9.82
N LYS A 5 -7.88 52.23 9.48
CA LYS A 5 -9.13 51.58 9.87
C LYS A 5 -8.79 50.52 10.91
N ALA A 6 -9.67 50.40 11.90
CA ALA A 6 -9.59 49.31 12.88
C ALA A 6 -9.55 47.94 12.18
N ASN A 7 -8.87 46.98 12.80
CA ASN A 7 -8.73 45.62 12.27
C ASN A 7 -10.12 45.03 11.97
N PRO A 8 -10.46 44.72 10.70
CA PRO A 8 -11.79 44.23 10.32
C PRO A 8 -12.11 42.85 10.90
N SER A 9 -11.11 42.14 11.43
CA SER A 9 -11.27 40.81 12.03
C SER A 9 -11.82 40.87 13.46
N ILE A 10 -11.76 42.04 14.10
CA ILE A 10 -12.21 42.26 15.47
C ILE A 10 -13.61 42.88 15.41
N ASN A 11 -14.52 42.33 16.20
CA ASN A 11 -15.86 42.90 16.34
C ASN A 11 -15.77 44.23 17.12
N PRO A 12 -16.24 45.36 16.56
CA PRO A 12 -16.21 46.66 17.24
C PRO A 12 -17.00 46.71 18.55
N ASN A 13 -17.99 45.81 18.72
CA ASN A 13 -18.84 45.77 19.91
C ASN A 13 -18.23 44.94 21.05
N LEU A 14 -17.12 44.23 20.81
CA LEU A 14 -16.46 43.41 21.82
C LEU A 14 -15.52 44.30 22.67
N PRO A 15 -15.51 44.16 24.02
CA PRO A 15 -14.55 44.86 24.86
C PRO A 15 -13.11 44.57 24.43
N ALA A 16 -12.26 45.61 24.43
CA ALA A 16 -10.86 45.50 23.98
C ALA A 16 -10.07 44.42 24.74
N ASP A 17 -10.32 44.27 26.04
CA ASP A 17 -9.65 43.28 26.89
C ASP A 17 -9.98 41.84 26.48
N MET A 18 -11.21 41.58 26.01
CA MET A 18 -11.60 40.27 25.48
C MET A 18 -11.06 40.06 24.06
N ALA A 19 -11.08 41.12 23.24
CA ALA A 19 -10.53 41.07 21.89
C ALA A 19 -9.04 40.72 21.87
N MET A 20 -8.27 41.23 22.84
CA MET A 20 -6.83 40.93 23.01
C MET A 20 -6.53 39.44 23.20
N ASN A 21 -7.48 38.68 23.74
CA ASN A 21 -7.31 37.24 23.94
C ASN A 21 -7.56 36.42 22.67
N THR A 22 -8.04 37.04 21.59
CA THR A 22 -8.32 36.34 20.32
C THR A 22 -7.10 36.29 19.40
N TYR A 23 -6.98 35.21 18.62
CA TYR A 23 -5.79 34.97 17.77
C TYR A 23 -5.59 36.01 16.66
N LEU A 24 -6.66 36.64 16.16
CA LEU A 24 -6.62 37.64 15.09
C LEU A 24 -6.42 39.07 15.59
N PHE A 25 -6.20 39.29 16.90
CA PHE A 25 -5.96 40.62 17.45
C PHE A 25 -4.67 41.24 16.90
N ASP A 26 -3.56 40.49 16.96
CA ASP A 26 -2.22 40.90 16.55
C ASP A 26 -1.85 40.43 15.13
N LYS A 27 -2.72 39.66 14.47
CA LYS A 27 -2.43 38.96 13.21
C LYS A 27 -3.46 39.22 12.14
N PHE A 28 -2.97 39.26 10.91
CA PHE A 28 -3.84 39.26 9.74
C PHE A 28 -4.36 37.86 9.43
N PRO A 29 -5.56 37.75 8.81
CA PRO A 29 -6.18 36.49 8.41
C PRO A 29 -5.52 35.89 7.15
N PHE A 30 -4.18 35.85 7.12
CA PHE A 30 -3.39 35.26 6.04
C PHE A 30 -2.45 34.21 6.61
N ALA A 31 -2.54 32.99 6.09
CA ALA A 31 -1.64 31.90 6.42
C ALA A 31 -0.90 31.46 5.16
N LYS A 32 0.41 31.22 5.31
CA LYS A 32 1.30 30.83 4.22
C LYS A 32 1.81 29.42 4.45
N ALA A 33 1.84 28.63 3.39
CA ALA A 33 2.56 27.38 3.33
C ALA A 33 3.21 27.23 1.95
N ASN A 34 4.48 26.85 1.96
CA ASN A 34 5.26 26.60 0.75
C ASN A 34 5.42 25.08 0.62
N SER A 35 5.44 24.56 -0.62
CA SER A 35 5.80 23.16 -0.87
C SER A 35 7.24 22.90 -0.44
N ASN A 36 8.17 23.69 -1.01
CA ASN A 36 9.58 23.67 -0.66
C ASN A 36 10.01 25.02 -0.07
N LYS A 37 10.85 24.97 0.97
CA LYS A 37 11.38 26.18 1.62
C LYS A 37 12.69 26.57 0.96
N ASP A 38 12.69 27.75 0.35
CA ASP A 38 13.90 28.42 -0.10
C ASP A 38 14.33 29.45 0.97
N PRO A 39 15.59 29.46 1.42
CA PRO A 39 16.09 30.51 2.32
C PRO A 39 16.13 31.90 1.68
N ILE A 40 16.20 32.00 0.34
CA ILE A 40 16.35 33.28 -0.37
C ILE A 40 14.99 33.87 -0.73
N ASN A 41 14.12 33.10 -1.37
CA ASN A 41 12.79 33.57 -1.73
C ASN A 41 11.78 33.38 -0.59
N PHE A 42 11.10 34.47 -0.22
CA PHE A 42 9.98 34.39 0.71
C PHE A 42 8.94 33.37 0.24
N TRP A 43 8.53 33.37 -1.03
CA TRP A 43 7.46 32.48 -1.52
C TRP A 43 7.87 31.01 -1.64
N GLY A 44 9.16 30.70 -1.46
CA GLY A 44 9.67 29.35 -1.65
C GLY A 44 9.62 28.92 -3.11
N GLU A 45 9.57 27.61 -3.31
CA GLU A 45 9.44 26.99 -4.63
C GLU A 45 8.22 26.05 -4.61
N CYS A 46 7.45 26.08 -5.70
CA CYS A 46 6.32 25.20 -5.91
C CYS A 46 6.73 23.95 -6.70
N ASP A 47 6.10 22.80 -6.42
CA ASP A 47 6.39 21.56 -7.15
C ASP A 47 6.16 21.70 -8.65
N PHE A 48 5.16 22.50 -9.03
CA PHE A 48 4.89 22.81 -10.44
C PHE A 48 6.07 23.50 -11.13
N GLU A 49 6.77 24.41 -10.44
CA GLU A 49 7.91 25.14 -11.01
C GLU A 49 9.05 24.18 -11.32
N GLN A 50 9.31 23.22 -10.44
CA GLN A 50 10.30 22.16 -10.64
C GLN A 50 9.95 21.25 -11.83
N LEU A 51 8.67 20.88 -11.97
CA LEU A 51 8.20 19.97 -13.02
C LEU A 51 8.07 20.65 -14.38
N THR A 52 7.92 21.97 -14.43
CA THR A 52 7.70 22.72 -15.68
C THR A 52 8.83 22.52 -16.68
N GLY A 53 10.08 22.51 -16.22
CA GLY A 53 11.25 22.29 -17.09
C GLY A 53 11.22 20.90 -17.75
N LEU A 54 10.95 19.86 -16.96
CA LEU A 54 10.87 18.48 -17.43
C LEU A 54 9.71 18.28 -18.41
N GLN A 55 8.54 18.84 -18.10
CA GLN A 55 7.37 18.75 -18.97
C GLN A 55 7.64 19.39 -20.35
N LYS A 56 8.36 20.50 -20.40
CA LYS A 56 8.71 21.16 -21.66
C LYS A 56 9.61 20.28 -22.54
N GLU A 57 10.65 19.67 -21.96
CA GLU A 57 11.53 18.78 -22.72
C GLU A 57 10.83 17.48 -23.13
N PHE A 58 9.94 16.94 -22.29
CA PHE A 58 9.09 15.81 -22.67
C PHE A 58 8.18 16.15 -23.86
N ASN A 59 7.46 17.28 -23.79
CA ASN A 59 6.59 17.74 -24.88
C ASN A 59 7.37 17.98 -26.19
N LYS A 60 8.58 18.53 -26.08
CA LYS A 60 9.48 18.74 -27.21
C LYS A 60 9.94 17.42 -27.83
N SER A 61 10.34 16.44 -27.01
CA SER A 61 10.74 15.11 -27.48
C SER A 61 9.58 14.39 -28.17
N LEU A 62 8.38 14.46 -27.59
CA LEU A 62 7.15 13.93 -28.20
C LEU A 62 6.82 14.61 -29.54
N SER A 63 6.99 15.94 -29.63
CA SER A 63 6.76 16.70 -30.87
C SER A 63 7.77 16.32 -31.96
N GLN A 64 9.04 16.12 -31.59
CA GLN A 64 10.07 15.65 -32.50
C GLN A 64 9.80 14.23 -32.99
N PHE A 65 9.36 13.33 -32.09
CA PHE A 65 8.93 11.98 -32.45
C PHE A 65 7.79 12.00 -33.47
N ALA A 66 6.73 12.77 -33.19
CA ALA A 66 5.58 12.89 -34.09
C ALA A 66 6.01 13.42 -35.46
N THR A 67 6.82 14.48 -35.49
CA THR A 67 7.35 15.05 -36.74
C THR A 67 8.17 14.04 -37.53
N LEU A 68 9.01 13.25 -36.85
CA LEU A 68 9.87 12.27 -37.49
C LEU A 68 9.04 11.10 -38.02
N LYS A 69 8.10 10.58 -37.22
CA LYS A 69 7.13 9.56 -37.63
C LYS A 69 6.39 9.97 -38.90
N ASP A 70 5.83 11.18 -38.93
CA ASP A 70 5.05 11.68 -40.07
C ASP A 70 5.94 11.82 -41.31
N LYS A 71 7.15 12.39 -41.17
CA LYS A 71 8.11 12.49 -42.29
C LYS A 71 8.59 11.15 -42.81
N VAL A 72 8.77 10.16 -41.93
CA VAL A 72 9.26 8.82 -42.28
C VAL A 72 8.18 7.95 -42.92
N SER A 73 6.91 8.16 -42.56
CA SER A 73 5.78 7.44 -43.16
C SER A 73 5.64 7.65 -44.67
N GLY A 74 6.18 8.76 -45.20
CA GLY A 74 6.23 9.06 -46.63
C GLY A 74 7.37 8.32 -47.34
N VAL A 75 7.33 6.99 -47.36
CA VAL A 75 8.32 6.15 -48.04
C VAL A 75 8.41 6.58 -49.50
N LYS A 76 9.61 6.90 -50.00
CA LYS A 76 9.81 7.36 -51.38
C LYS A 76 10.11 6.19 -52.30
N PHE A 77 9.67 6.27 -53.55
CA PHE A 77 9.99 5.26 -54.56
C PHE A 77 11.24 5.69 -55.33
N ILE A 78 12.24 4.80 -55.46
CA ILE A 78 13.47 5.07 -56.21
C ILE A 78 13.29 4.53 -57.63
N ASN A 79 13.38 5.43 -58.60
CA ASN A 79 13.38 5.11 -60.03
C ASN A 79 14.63 5.68 -60.70
N PRO A 80 15.70 4.89 -60.90
CA PRO A 80 16.91 5.34 -61.60
C PRO A 80 16.59 5.84 -63.01
N ILE A 81 17.28 6.88 -63.46
CA ILE A 81 17.08 7.44 -64.82
C ILE A 81 17.33 6.39 -65.91
N THR A 82 18.18 5.41 -65.62
CA THR A 82 18.55 4.29 -66.51
C THR A 82 17.54 3.14 -66.52
N SER A 83 16.46 3.18 -65.72
CA SER A 83 15.49 2.08 -65.59
C SER A 83 14.62 1.88 -66.83
N GLY A 84 14.54 2.88 -67.71
CA GLY A 84 13.67 2.87 -68.88
C GLY A 84 12.17 3.02 -68.56
N VAL A 85 11.79 3.15 -67.29
CA VAL A 85 10.40 3.39 -66.86
C VAL A 85 10.19 4.88 -66.64
N ALA A 86 9.31 5.49 -67.43
CA ALA A 86 8.93 6.89 -67.26
C ALA A 86 8.14 7.10 -65.96
N ASN A 87 8.43 8.18 -65.23
CA ASN A 87 7.77 8.51 -63.96
C ASN A 87 6.23 8.62 -64.06
N SER A 88 5.70 8.94 -65.24
CA SER A 88 4.26 8.99 -65.50
C SER A 88 3.55 7.62 -65.44
N LYS A 89 4.30 6.52 -65.52
CA LYS A 89 3.76 5.16 -65.41
C LYS A 89 3.66 4.67 -63.96
N ILE A 90 4.16 5.44 -62.98
CA ILE A 90 4.15 5.09 -61.56
C ILE A 90 2.96 5.81 -60.91
N THR A 91 1.88 5.06 -60.67
CA THR A 91 0.57 5.60 -60.22
C THR A 91 0.44 5.70 -58.70
N SER A 92 1.49 5.42 -57.92
CA SER A 92 1.39 5.25 -56.46
C SER A 92 1.15 6.54 -55.67
N GLY A 93 1.13 7.73 -56.30
CA GLY A 93 0.96 9.01 -55.60
C GLY A 93 2.10 9.36 -54.64
N VAL A 94 3.19 8.60 -54.69
CA VAL A 94 4.38 8.73 -53.84
C VAL A 94 5.42 9.63 -54.51
N THR A 95 6.22 10.33 -53.70
CA THR A 95 7.39 11.08 -54.20
C THR A 95 8.42 10.13 -54.82
N ILE A 96 8.73 10.32 -56.10
CA ILE A 96 9.71 9.53 -56.85
C ILE A 96 11.09 10.19 -56.76
N LEU A 97 12.12 9.42 -56.44
CA LEU A 97 13.53 9.82 -56.46
C LEU A 97 14.21 9.27 -57.71
N ASN A 98 14.87 10.13 -58.47
CA ASN A 98 15.57 9.77 -59.71
C ASN A 98 17.10 9.87 -59.55
N PRO A 99 17.78 8.86 -59.01
CA PRO A 99 19.25 8.88 -58.95
C PRO A 99 19.86 8.74 -60.36
N SER A 100 20.96 9.46 -60.59
CA SER A 100 21.74 9.38 -61.84
C SER A 100 22.64 8.14 -61.89
N VAL A 101 22.91 7.50 -60.75
CA VAL A 101 23.79 6.33 -60.63
C VAL A 101 22.95 5.06 -60.74
N ALA A 102 23.28 4.19 -61.71
CA ALA A 102 22.56 2.96 -62.00
C ALA A 102 22.75 1.83 -60.96
N SER A 103 23.51 2.08 -59.87
CA SER A 103 23.81 1.06 -58.86
C SER A 103 22.65 0.74 -57.92
N HIS A 104 21.64 1.60 -57.87
CA HIS A 104 20.44 1.38 -57.08
C HIS A 104 19.38 0.82 -58.03
N GLY A 105 18.84 -0.36 -57.77
CA GLY A 105 17.72 -0.90 -58.54
C GLY A 105 16.44 -0.09 -58.35
N MET A 106 15.39 -0.39 -59.12
CA MET A 106 14.05 0.11 -58.81
C MET A 106 13.57 -0.51 -57.49
N GLY A 107 13.10 0.32 -56.57
CA GLY A 107 12.69 -0.17 -55.26
C GLY A 107 12.16 0.93 -54.36
N TRP A 108 11.66 0.53 -53.20
CA TRP A 108 11.29 1.47 -52.15
C TRP A 108 12.54 1.93 -51.41
N ALA A 109 12.64 3.23 -51.16
CA ALA A 109 13.70 3.76 -50.30
C ALA A 109 13.45 3.28 -48.87
N ASP A 110 14.49 2.75 -48.21
CA ASP A 110 14.36 2.40 -46.81
C ASP A 110 14.13 3.68 -45.98
N PRO A 111 13.10 3.71 -45.11
CA PRO A 111 12.92 4.82 -44.21
C PRO A 111 14.14 4.97 -43.29
N PRO A 112 14.59 6.21 -42.98
CA PRO A 112 15.64 6.37 -42.01
C PRO A 112 15.16 5.85 -40.65
N PRO A 113 15.98 5.07 -39.92
CA PRO A 113 15.58 4.53 -38.63
C PRO A 113 15.33 5.67 -37.64
N ILE A 114 14.28 5.51 -36.83
CA ILE A 114 14.00 6.45 -35.74
C ILE A 114 15.16 6.36 -34.72
N PRO A 115 15.78 7.48 -34.31
CA PRO A 115 16.81 7.45 -33.28
C PRO A 115 16.29 6.86 -31.97
N ARG A 116 16.91 5.77 -31.51
CA ARG A 116 16.51 5.09 -30.26
C ARG A 116 16.67 5.99 -29.03
N GLU A 117 17.67 6.87 -29.07
CA GLU A 117 17.96 7.88 -28.04
C GLU A 117 16.75 8.77 -27.74
N LEU A 118 15.89 9.04 -28.73
CA LEU A 118 14.71 9.87 -28.53
C LEU A 118 13.64 9.13 -27.71
N LEU A 119 13.48 7.84 -27.93
CA LEU A 119 12.59 7.00 -27.14
C LEU A 119 13.14 6.80 -25.71
N GLU A 120 14.45 6.60 -25.59
CA GLU A 120 15.13 6.49 -24.30
C GLU A 120 15.02 7.78 -23.48
N SER A 121 15.22 8.95 -24.11
CA SER A 121 15.08 10.24 -23.42
C SER A 121 13.65 10.52 -22.97
N MET A 122 12.63 10.12 -23.73
CA MET A 122 11.22 10.20 -23.29
C MET A 122 10.96 9.38 -22.02
N ASN A 123 11.50 8.16 -21.96
CA ASN A 123 11.37 7.32 -20.77
C ASN A 123 12.14 7.91 -19.58
N MET A 124 13.36 8.42 -19.81
CA MET A 124 14.14 9.11 -18.79
C MET A 124 13.43 10.34 -18.23
N TYR A 125 12.83 11.19 -19.08
CA TYR A 125 12.06 12.34 -18.62
C TYR A 125 10.81 11.94 -17.83
N LYS A 126 10.14 10.86 -18.23
CA LYS A 126 9.00 10.29 -17.47
C LYS A 126 9.46 9.82 -16.09
N GLU A 127 10.57 9.08 -16.00
CA GLU A 127 11.13 8.61 -14.72
C GLU A 127 11.55 9.77 -13.82
N LEU A 128 12.24 10.78 -14.36
CA LEU A 128 12.61 11.99 -13.63
C LEU A 128 11.38 12.77 -13.15
N PHE A 129 10.32 12.82 -13.96
CA PHE A 129 9.07 13.46 -13.58
C PHE A 129 8.44 12.79 -12.35
N PHE A 130 8.36 11.45 -12.33
CA PHE A 130 7.84 10.72 -11.18
C PHE A 130 8.73 10.85 -9.94
N LEU A 131 10.06 10.82 -10.14
CA LEU A 131 11.02 11.01 -9.06
C LEU A 131 10.86 12.37 -8.39
N VAL A 132 10.77 13.46 -9.18
CA VAL A 132 10.62 14.83 -8.65
C VAL A 132 9.22 15.06 -8.09
N ALA A 133 8.19 14.54 -8.73
CA ALA A 133 6.82 14.60 -8.22
C ALA A 133 6.66 13.82 -6.91
N GLY A 134 7.55 12.86 -6.64
CA GLY A 134 7.46 11.96 -5.48
C GLY A 134 6.29 11.00 -5.56
N SER A 135 5.66 10.86 -6.74
CA SER A 135 4.58 9.92 -6.98
C SER A 135 5.15 8.68 -7.65
N PHE A 136 4.98 7.52 -7.03
CA PHE A 136 5.45 6.25 -7.58
C PHE A 136 4.26 5.40 -8.02
N ASP A 137 4.45 4.66 -9.11
CA ASP A 137 3.47 3.77 -9.74
C ASP A 137 3.00 2.60 -8.84
N LEU A 138 3.58 2.45 -7.65
CA LEU A 138 3.15 1.51 -6.61
C LEU A 138 2.14 2.11 -5.62
N GLU A 139 2.00 3.44 -5.56
CA GLU A 139 0.90 4.10 -4.84
C GLU A 139 -0.43 3.89 -5.58
N GLN A 140 -0.40 3.82 -6.91
CA GLN A 140 -1.51 3.36 -7.73
C GLN A 140 -1.41 1.84 -7.84
N ALA A 141 -2.18 1.09 -7.05
CA ALA A 141 -2.12 -0.38 -6.93
C ALA A 141 -2.46 -1.20 -8.22
N ASN A 142 -1.90 -0.83 -9.37
CA ASN A 142 -2.29 -1.30 -10.71
C ASN A 142 -1.13 -1.93 -11.50
N SER A 143 -0.15 -2.55 -10.84
CA SER A 143 0.84 -3.42 -11.52
C SER A 143 0.47 -4.90 -11.38
N PRO A 144 -0.43 -5.45 -12.22
CA PRO A 144 -0.64 -6.89 -12.28
C PRO A 144 0.57 -7.53 -12.97
N GLY A 145 1.31 -8.38 -12.24
CA GLY A 145 2.30 -9.28 -12.88
C GLY A 145 3.65 -9.44 -12.19
N LYS A 146 3.95 -8.77 -11.08
CA LYS A 146 5.11 -9.12 -10.25
C LYS A 146 4.63 -9.74 -8.95
N GLN A 147 4.72 -11.06 -8.88
CA GLN A 147 4.40 -11.83 -7.69
C GLN A 147 5.08 -11.23 -6.45
N VAL A 148 4.20 -10.95 -5.50
CA VAL A 148 4.41 -10.25 -4.25
C VAL A 148 5.29 -11.06 -3.30
N ILE A 149 6.61 -11.03 -3.48
CA ILE A 149 7.59 -11.59 -2.50
C ILE A 149 8.32 -10.48 -1.74
N ALA A 150 8.19 -9.22 -2.18
CA ALA A 150 8.89 -8.10 -1.56
C ALA A 150 7.95 -7.13 -0.83
N TYR A 151 6.99 -7.64 -0.03
CA TYR A 151 6.13 -6.81 0.83
C TYR A 151 6.96 -5.80 1.65
N LYS A 152 8.09 -6.24 2.20
CA LYS A 152 9.06 -5.38 2.90
C LYS A 152 9.70 -4.32 2.00
N ALA A 153 9.93 -4.62 0.72
CA ALA A 153 10.45 -3.63 -0.22
C ALA A 153 9.37 -2.61 -0.63
N ILE A 154 8.11 -3.03 -0.76
CA ILE A 154 6.98 -2.13 -1.00
C ILE A 154 6.78 -1.21 0.21
N ALA A 155 6.80 -1.76 1.42
CA ALA A 155 6.73 -0.99 2.66
C ALA A 155 7.90 0.01 2.77
N ALA A 156 9.14 -0.42 2.48
CA ALA A 156 10.30 0.47 2.47
C ALA A 156 10.23 1.56 1.39
N LEU A 157 9.63 1.27 0.23
CA LEU A 157 9.40 2.24 -0.83
C LEU A 157 8.29 3.25 -0.46
N LEU A 158 7.19 2.79 0.15
CA LEU A 158 6.13 3.65 0.69
C LEU A 158 6.66 4.52 1.83
N GLU A 159 7.52 3.96 2.70
CA GLU A 159 8.18 4.71 3.75
C GLU A 159 9.10 5.78 3.16
N LYS A 160 9.88 5.45 2.13
CA LYS A 160 10.70 6.42 1.40
C LYS A 160 9.83 7.50 0.74
N ALA A 161 8.73 7.16 0.08
CA ALA A 161 7.79 8.13 -0.49
C ALA A 161 7.19 9.05 0.59
N ALA A 162 6.75 8.48 1.72
CA ALA A 162 6.23 9.21 2.86
C ALA A 162 7.29 10.15 3.47
N THR A 163 8.57 9.76 3.51
CA THR A 163 9.64 10.65 3.98
C THR A 163 9.83 11.87 3.07
N MET A 164 9.69 11.71 1.74
CA MET A 164 9.78 12.82 0.80
C MET A 164 8.58 13.77 0.90
N MET A 165 7.38 13.24 1.12
CA MET A 165 6.17 14.05 1.32
C MET A 165 6.09 14.70 2.72
N ARG A 166 6.85 14.20 3.70
CA ARG A 166 6.81 14.66 5.10
C ARG A 166 7.02 16.17 5.25
N GLY A 167 7.94 16.76 4.48
CA GLY A 167 8.19 18.19 4.49
C GLY A 167 6.95 19.01 4.09
N LYS A 168 6.29 18.57 3.01
CA LYS A 168 5.05 19.17 2.49
C LYS A 168 3.91 18.99 3.47
N ILE A 169 3.69 17.77 3.96
CA ILE A 169 2.67 17.44 4.95
C ILE A 169 2.82 18.33 6.19
N ARG A 170 4.04 18.51 6.71
CA ARG A 170 4.29 19.39 7.87
C ARG A 170 3.91 20.85 7.59
N ASN A 171 4.22 21.36 6.40
CA ASN A 171 3.87 22.73 6.02
C ASN A 171 2.35 22.89 5.87
N TYR A 172 1.66 21.92 5.28
CA TYR A 172 0.19 21.91 5.21
C TYR A 172 -0.47 21.75 6.59
N SER A 173 0.03 20.89 7.47
CA SER A 173 -0.46 20.78 8.84
C SER A 173 -0.28 22.09 9.62
N LYS A 174 0.78 22.85 9.35
CA LYS A 174 0.93 24.21 9.88
C LYS A 174 -0.14 25.15 9.31
N LEU A 175 -0.38 25.11 8.00
CA LEU A 175 -1.42 25.91 7.35
C LEU A 175 -2.81 25.64 7.93
N VAL A 176 -3.19 24.37 8.05
CA VAL A 176 -4.47 23.93 8.60
C VAL A 176 -4.60 24.39 10.04
N ARG A 177 -3.54 24.25 10.85
CA ARG A 177 -3.51 24.74 12.23
C ARG A 177 -3.71 26.25 12.32
N ASP A 178 -2.97 27.02 11.51
CA ASP A 178 -3.06 28.48 11.53
C ASP A 178 -4.43 28.95 11.05
N ARG A 179 -5.00 28.32 10.00
CA ARG A 179 -6.38 28.58 9.54
C ARG A 179 -7.44 28.19 10.57
N GLY A 180 -7.27 27.06 11.25
CA GLY A 180 -8.17 26.65 12.33
C GLY A 180 -8.18 27.66 13.48
N ARG A 181 -7.02 28.20 13.85
CA ARG A 181 -6.93 29.29 14.85
C ARG A 181 -7.62 30.56 14.38
N MET A 182 -7.47 30.92 13.10
CA MET A 182 -8.17 32.06 12.52
C MET A 182 -9.69 31.85 12.52
N ALA A 183 -10.16 30.66 12.18
CA ALA A 183 -11.58 30.30 12.22
C ALA A 183 -12.15 30.40 13.64
N VAL A 184 -11.48 29.80 14.63
CA VAL A 184 -11.90 29.89 16.05
C VAL A 184 -11.91 31.35 16.51
N SER A 185 -10.93 32.16 16.12
CA SER A 185 -10.92 33.59 16.46
C SER A 185 -12.06 34.38 15.81
N GLN A 186 -12.47 34.02 14.59
CA GLN A 186 -13.64 34.62 13.96
C GLN A 186 -14.92 34.18 14.66
N MET A 187 -15.02 32.91 15.07
CA MET A 187 -16.14 32.39 15.86
C MET A 187 -16.27 33.17 17.17
N GLN A 188 -15.16 33.32 17.92
CA GLN A 188 -15.10 34.08 19.17
C GLN A 188 -15.58 35.53 19.00
N ASN A 189 -15.17 36.20 17.92
CA ASN A 189 -15.51 37.61 17.69
C ASN A 189 -16.94 37.82 17.16
N TRP A 190 -17.46 36.92 16.32
CA TRP A 190 -18.65 37.16 15.51
C TRP A 190 -19.85 36.25 15.79
N TYR A 191 -19.70 35.19 16.58
CA TYR A 191 -20.84 34.33 16.92
C TYR A 191 -21.75 34.99 17.96
N THR A 192 -22.89 35.50 17.47
CA THR A 192 -23.96 36.09 18.28
C THR A 192 -25.03 35.08 18.69
N GLU A 193 -25.14 33.97 17.96
CA GLU A 193 -26.12 32.91 18.22
C GLU A 193 -25.42 31.70 18.86
N ALA A 194 -26.10 31.05 19.80
CA ALA A 194 -25.62 29.81 20.39
C ALA A 194 -25.58 28.71 19.31
N ARG A 195 -24.43 28.04 19.18
CA ARG A 195 -24.23 26.93 18.25
C ARG A 195 -23.78 25.70 19.00
N PHE A 196 -24.26 24.54 18.57
CA PHE A 196 -23.81 23.27 19.13
C PHE A 196 -22.40 22.95 18.63
N ILE A 197 -21.49 22.71 19.56
CA ILE A 197 -20.13 22.25 19.30
C ILE A 197 -19.99 20.90 19.97
N SER A 198 -19.58 19.89 19.20
CA SER A 198 -19.15 18.60 19.74
C SER A 198 -17.71 18.72 20.23
N PHE A 199 -17.47 18.30 21.46
CA PHE A 199 -16.15 18.20 22.06
C PHE A 199 -16.01 16.86 22.76
N THR A 200 -14.78 16.35 22.80
CA THR A 200 -14.47 15.10 23.48
C THR A 200 -13.93 15.43 24.86
N GLU A 201 -14.65 15.03 25.90
CA GLU A 201 -14.20 15.11 27.29
C GLU A 201 -13.93 13.67 27.76
N ASP A 202 -12.70 13.39 28.21
CA ASP A 202 -12.25 12.09 28.70
C ASP A 202 -12.61 10.88 27.81
N GLY A 203 -12.60 11.08 26.49
CA GLY A 203 -12.88 10.04 25.49
C GLY A 203 -14.36 9.84 25.16
N THR A 204 -15.27 10.59 25.79
CA THR A 204 -16.69 10.60 25.44
C THR A 204 -17.03 11.83 24.60
N GLU A 205 -17.77 11.64 23.51
CA GLU A 205 -18.23 12.74 22.65
C GLU A 205 -19.48 13.38 23.27
N THR A 206 -19.31 14.60 23.78
CA THR A 206 -20.41 15.42 24.31
C THR A 206 -20.66 16.60 23.41
N SER A 207 -21.93 16.98 23.23
CA SER A 207 -22.32 18.17 22.47
C SER A 207 -22.90 19.21 23.41
N GLY A 208 -22.37 20.44 23.37
CA GLY A 208 -22.84 21.56 24.18
C GLY A 208 -23.17 22.78 23.33
N GLU A 209 -24.05 23.64 23.83
CA GLU A 209 -24.30 24.96 23.26
C GLU A 209 -23.14 25.90 23.63
N ALA A 210 -22.58 26.59 22.64
CA ALA A 210 -21.52 27.57 22.83
C ALA A 210 -21.85 28.89 22.13
N LEU A 211 -21.76 29.99 22.88
CA LEU A 211 -21.77 31.36 22.34
C LEU A 211 -20.32 31.80 22.05
N GLY A 212 -20.11 32.68 21.06
CA GLY A 212 -18.77 33.15 20.69
C GLY A 212 -18.00 33.79 21.85
N VAL A 213 -18.68 34.60 22.67
CA VAL A 213 -18.06 35.28 23.83
C VAL A 213 -17.63 34.27 24.91
N ASP A 214 -18.41 33.22 25.14
CA ASP A 214 -18.10 32.18 26.13
C ASP A 214 -16.91 31.31 25.70
N MET A 215 -16.62 31.27 24.39
CA MET A 215 -15.43 30.60 23.85
C MET A 215 -14.15 31.44 24.02
N ILE A 216 -14.23 32.69 24.48
CA ILE A 216 -13.05 33.54 24.75
C ILE A 216 -12.46 33.13 26.10
N VAL A 217 -11.61 32.11 26.06
CA VAL A 217 -10.90 31.63 27.24
C VAL A 217 -9.58 32.40 27.38
N PRO A 218 -9.15 32.82 28.58
CA PRO A 218 -7.81 33.40 28.82
C PRO A 218 -6.66 32.41 28.63
N MET A 219 -6.95 31.21 28.11
CA MET A 219 -6.00 30.13 27.86
C MET A 219 -5.69 30.02 26.37
N LYS A 220 -4.46 29.59 26.06
CA LYS A 220 -3.98 29.44 24.69
C LYS A 220 -4.62 28.21 24.03
N ILE A 221 -5.68 28.42 23.25
CA ILE A 221 -6.30 27.35 22.46
C ILE A 221 -5.28 26.82 21.43
N SER A 222 -4.90 25.55 21.57
CA SER A 222 -4.03 24.87 20.62
C SER A 222 -4.84 24.05 19.63
N VAL A 223 -4.96 24.55 18.41
CA VAL A 223 -5.45 23.72 17.31
C VAL A 223 -4.38 22.71 16.94
N VAL A 224 -4.73 21.43 16.95
CA VAL A 224 -3.86 20.35 16.49
C VAL A 224 -4.44 19.85 15.16
N SER A 225 -3.65 19.97 14.09
CA SER A 225 -3.92 19.17 12.89
C SER A 225 -3.77 17.72 13.30
N GLY A 226 -4.78 16.88 13.08
CA GLY A 226 -4.69 15.44 13.31
C GLY A 226 -3.45 14.83 12.64
N SER A 227 -3.09 13.61 13.05
CA SER A 227 -1.96 12.90 12.45
C SER A 227 -2.23 12.63 10.97
N THR A 228 -1.61 13.44 10.11
CA THR A 228 -1.68 13.33 8.65
C THR A 228 -0.55 12.50 8.05
N MET A 229 0.30 11.89 8.87
CA MET A 229 1.27 10.94 8.33
C MET A 229 0.49 9.73 7.80
N PRO A 230 0.64 9.36 6.52
CA PRO A 230 0.07 8.14 6.00
C PRO A 230 0.73 6.97 6.74
N LYS A 231 0.01 6.34 7.66
CA LYS A 231 0.38 5.05 8.21
C LYS A 231 -0.20 4.00 7.29
N SER A 232 0.65 3.17 6.70
CA SER A 232 0.17 2.03 5.91
C SER A 232 -0.65 1.12 6.83
N ASP A 233 -1.83 0.69 6.37
CA ASP A 233 -2.64 -0.28 7.10
C ASP A 233 -1.84 -1.57 7.32
N VAL A 234 -1.04 -1.97 6.33
CA VAL A 234 -0.15 -3.14 6.44
C VAL A 234 0.84 -2.98 7.59
N GLN A 235 1.47 -1.81 7.73
CA GLN A 235 2.40 -1.54 8.84
C GLN A 235 1.69 -1.56 10.19
N ARG A 236 0.47 -0.99 10.28
CA ARG A 236 -0.35 -1.04 11.50
C ARG A 236 -0.70 -2.48 11.88
N ARG A 237 -1.02 -3.32 10.89
CA ARG A 237 -1.31 -4.75 11.10
C ARG A 237 -0.08 -5.52 11.60
N GLU A 238 1.10 -5.30 11.02
CA GLU A 238 2.34 -5.95 11.49
C GLU A 238 2.76 -5.47 12.89
N GLU A 239 2.65 -4.18 13.17
CA GLU A 239 2.92 -3.62 14.50
C GLU A 239 1.95 -4.20 15.53
N ALA A 240 0.66 -4.26 15.20
CA ALA A 240 -0.36 -4.85 16.07
C ALA A 240 -0.10 -6.35 16.32
N LEU A 241 0.20 -7.14 15.29
CA LEU A 241 0.57 -8.55 15.47
C LEU A 241 1.82 -8.70 16.35
N GLY A 242 2.86 -7.89 16.13
CA GLY A 242 4.07 -7.92 16.94
C GLY A 242 3.87 -7.44 18.38
N LEU A 243 2.89 -6.57 18.64
CA LEU A 243 2.49 -6.16 19.99
C LEU A 243 1.66 -7.25 20.68
N PHE A 244 0.78 -7.93 19.94
CA PHE A 244 -0.02 -9.04 20.43
C PHE A 244 0.86 -10.23 20.82
N ASP A 245 1.82 -10.59 19.97
CA ASP A 245 2.80 -11.65 20.26
C ASP A 245 3.64 -11.37 21.52
N LYS A 246 3.84 -10.09 21.85
CA LYS A 246 4.53 -9.65 23.07
C LYS A 246 3.62 -9.52 24.28
N GLY A 247 2.31 -9.77 24.13
CA GLY A 247 1.31 -9.59 25.17
C GLY A 247 1.12 -8.13 25.59
N ALA A 248 1.42 -7.18 24.71
CA ALA A 248 1.29 -5.74 25.00
C ALA A 248 -0.08 -5.16 24.63
N ILE A 249 -0.83 -5.84 23.74
CA ILE A 249 -2.21 -5.49 23.38
C ILE A 249 -3.12 -6.71 23.53
N ASP A 250 -4.38 -6.47 23.86
CA ASP A 250 -5.40 -7.50 23.97
C ASP A 250 -5.96 -7.92 22.61
N ALA A 251 -6.61 -9.09 22.55
CA ALA A 251 -7.23 -9.62 21.33
C ALA A 251 -8.29 -8.65 20.76
N GLU A 252 -9.00 -7.93 21.63
CA GLU A 252 -9.95 -6.89 21.21
C GLU A 252 -9.27 -5.73 20.47
N GLU A 253 -8.18 -5.21 21.02
CA GLU A 253 -7.45 -4.08 20.44
C GLU A 253 -6.73 -4.49 19.14
N LEU A 254 -6.26 -5.74 19.06
CA LEU A 254 -5.79 -6.32 17.81
C LEU A 254 -6.89 -6.32 16.74
N LEU A 255 -8.05 -6.88 17.03
CA LEU A 255 -9.14 -6.99 16.05
C LEU A 255 -9.68 -5.63 15.61
N LYS A 256 -9.75 -4.65 16.53
CA LYS A 256 -10.06 -3.25 16.21
C LYS A 256 -9.01 -2.65 15.28
N THR A 257 -7.72 -2.86 15.56
CA THR A 257 -6.63 -2.33 14.73
C THR A 257 -6.54 -2.98 13.34
N LEU A 258 -6.96 -4.25 13.22
CA LEU A 258 -7.03 -4.96 11.94
C LEU A 258 -8.26 -4.58 11.08
N ASP A 259 -9.20 -3.79 11.64
CA ASP A 259 -10.52 -3.49 11.08
C ASP A 259 -11.32 -4.77 10.74
N TRP A 260 -11.31 -5.76 11.65
CA TRP A 260 -12.00 -7.02 11.40
C TRP A 260 -13.54 -6.83 11.43
N PRO A 261 -14.28 -7.32 10.41
CA PRO A 261 -15.73 -7.18 10.40
C PRO A 261 -16.35 -7.94 11.58
N LYS A 262 -17.25 -7.27 12.33
CA LYS A 262 -17.93 -7.85 13.51
C LYS A 262 -16.94 -8.38 14.56
N TYR A 263 -15.88 -7.62 14.86
CA TYR A 263 -14.90 -8.01 15.89
C TYR A 263 -15.54 -8.34 17.24
N GLU A 264 -16.63 -7.65 17.61
CA GLU A 264 -17.40 -7.89 18.85
C GLU A 264 -17.98 -9.31 18.92
N GLU A 265 -18.47 -9.86 17.81
CA GLU A 265 -18.99 -11.25 17.75
C GLU A 265 -17.86 -12.29 17.92
N VAL A 266 -16.64 -11.95 17.51
CA VAL A 266 -15.47 -12.82 17.65
C VAL A 266 -14.97 -12.80 19.09
N ILE A 267 -14.90 -11.63 19.72
CA ILE A 267 -14.54 -11.49 21.14
C ILE A 267 -15.54 -12.25 22.01
N ASN A 268 -16.84 -12.06 21.78
CA ASN A 268 -17.88 -12.77 22.51
C ASN A 268 -17.75 -14.30 22.38
N ARG A 269 -17.26 -14.81 21.24
CA ARG A 269 -17.00 -16.24 21.03
C ARG A 269 -15.72 -16.72 21.72
N MET A 270 -14.68 -15.89 21.73
CA MET A 270 -13.43 -16.18 22.43
C MET A 270 -13.64 -16.20 23.95
N ASP A 271 -14.42 -15.26 24.48
CA ASP A 271 -14.78 -15.17 25.90
C ASP A 271 -15.67 -16.33 26.34
N GLN A 272 -16.49 -16.88 25.44
CA GLN A 272 -17.31 -18.06 25.71
C GLN A 272 -16.50 -19.37 25.82
N GLY A 273 -15.22 -19.38 25.38
CA GLY A 273 -14.25 -20.46 25.59
C GLY A 273 -14.61 -21.84 25.00
N PRO A 274 -13.63 -22.77 24.93
CA PRO A 274 -13.85 -24.15 24.45
C PRO A 274 -14.75 -24.99 25.38
N ILE A 275 -15.00 -24.51 26.60
CA ILE A 275 -15.82 -25.20 27.61
C ILE A 275 -17.31 -25.15 27.26
N ASN A 276 -17.83 -24.01 26.76
CA ASN A 276 -19.24 -23.95 26.33
C ASN A 276 -19.49 -24.73 25.03
N GLU A 277 -18.51 -24.81 24.14
CA GLU A 277 -18.61 -25.63 22.94
C GLU A 277 -18.60 -27.13 23.30
N PHE A 278 -17.78 -27.52 24.29
CA PHE A 278 -17.79 -28.88 24.85
C PHE A 278 -19.12 -29.22 25.53
N ILE A 279 -19.68 -28.31 26.34
CA ILE A 279 -20.99 -28.49 27.00
C ILE A 279 -22.12 -28.58 25.96
N SER A 280 -22.08 -27.75 24.91
CA SER A 280 -23.09 -27.77 23.84
C SER A 280 -23.02 -29.06 23.00
N ARG A 281 -21.81 -29.56 22.71
CA ARG A 281 -21.62 -30.84 22.00
C ARG A 281 -22.02 -32.03 22.87
N MET A 282 -21.78 -31.98 24.18
CA MET A 282 -22.22 -33.01 25.14
C MET A 282 -23.75 -33.02 25.32
N GLY A 283 -24.40 -31.85 25.30
CA GLY A 283 -25.87 -31.75 25.28
C GLY A 283 -26.50 -32.37 24.03
N MET A 284 -25.87 -32.24 22.85
CA MET A 284 -26.34 -32.86 21.60
C MET A 284 -26.23 -34.40 21.59
N VAL A 285 -25.34 -34.99 22.39
CA VAL A 285 -25.17 -36.45 22.52
C VAL A 285 -26.21 -37.08 23.46
N GLY A 286 -27.10 -36.27 24.05
CA GLY A 286 -28.26 -36.78 24.81
C GLY A 286 -28.00 -36.97 26.30
N MET A 287 -27.11 -36.18 26.91
CA MET A 287 -27.04 -36.10 28.37
C MET A 287 -28.37 -35.53 28.95
N PRO A 288 -28.89 -36.09 30.05
CA PRO A 288 -30.05 -35.54 30.75
C PRO A 288 -29.81 -34.09 31.19
N GLU A 289 -30.83 -33.22 31.11
CA GLU A 289 -30.74 -31.79 31.47
C GLU A 289 -30.19 -31.55 32.88
N GLU A 290 -30.48 -32.45 33.82
CA GLU A 290 -29.99 -32.42 35.21
C GLU A 290 -28.45 -32.45 35.30
N MET A 291 -27.77 -33.07 34.33
CA MET A 291 -26.33 -33.15 34.31
C MET A 291 -25.67 -31.88 33.75
N ASN A 292 -26.37 -31.16 32.87
CA ASN A 292 -25.91 -29.87 32.36
C ASN A 292 -25.95 -28.80 33.46
N GLU A 293 -26.98 -28.81 34.31
CA GLU A 293 -27.07 -27.92 35.47
C GLU A 293 -25.94 -28.19 36.48
N TYR A 294 -25.62 -29.46 36.71
CA TYR A 294 -24.54 -29.88 37.60
C TYR A 294 -23.16 -29.48 37.07
N LEU A 295 -22.88 -29.69 35.78
CA LEU A 295 -21.63 -29.27 35.14
C LEU A 295 -21.50 -27.74 35.09
N GLY A 296 -22.60 -27.02 34.88
CA GLY A 296 -22.63 -25.55 34.97
C GLY A 296 -22.29 -25.03 36.36
N GLN A 297 -22.77 -25.71 37.41
CA GLN A 297 -22.42 -25.36 38.80
C GLN A 297 -20.94 -25.61 39.12
N ILE A 298 -20.36 -26.69 38.59
CA ILE A 298 -18.94 -27.01 38.79
C ILE A 298 -18.03 -26.02 38.04
N ALA A 299 -18.39 -25.64 36.81
CA ALA A 299 -17.62 -24.68 36.01
C ALA A 299 -17.55 -23.26 36.62
N GLY A 300 -18.50 -22.91 37.50
CA GLY A 300 -18.52 -21.63 38.21
C GLY A 300 -17.69 -21.59 39.51
N ILE A 301 -17.10 -22.71 39.94
CA ILE A 301 -16.33 -22.79 41.19
C ILE A 301 -14.83 -22.72 40.89
N ASP A 302 -14.15 -21.74 41.50
CA ASP A 302 -12.70 -21.51 41.41
C ASP A 302 -11.88 -22.75 41.85
N ASP A 303 -10.82 -23.10 41.11
CA ASP A 303 -10.12 -24.40 41.14
C ASP A 303 -9.69 -24.86 42.54
N LYS A 304 -9.27 -23.93 43.41
CA LYS A 304 -8.85 -24.23 44.79
C LYS A 304 -9.99 -24.62 45.74
N LYS A 305 -11.23 -24.27 45.41
CA LYS A 305 -12.42 -24.66 46.18
C LYS A 305 -12.93 -26.03 45.73
N LEU A 306 -12.71 -26.38 44.46
CA LEU A 306 -13.07 -27.67 43.90
C LEU A 306 -12.28 -28.82 44.57
N GLU A 307 -10.96 -28.69 44.67
CA GLU A 307 -10.11 -29.71 45.33
C GLU A 307 -10.51 -29.94 46.79
N ARG A 308 -10.87 -28.87 47.52
CA ARG A 308 -11.34 -28.99 48.92
C ARG A 308 -12.72 -29.63 49.05
N ALA A 309 -13.59 -29.46 48.06
CA ALA A 309 -14.93 -30.05 48.04
C ALA A 309 -14.87 -31.55 47.71
N ILE A 310 -13.92 -31.95 46.85
CA ILE A 310 -13.63 -33.36 46.54
C ILE A 310 -13.06 -34.08 47.77
N ASP A 311 -12.08 -33.47 48.46
CA ASP A 311 -11.48 -34.04 49.67
C ASP A 311 -12.46 -34.18 50.85
N ARG A 312 -13.53 -33.38 50.87
CA ARG A 312 -14.59 -33.44 51.89
C ARG A 312 -15.78 -34.33 51.52
N SER A 313 -15.74 -34.95 50.33
CA SER A 313 -16.84 -35.79 49.82
C SER A 313 -18.18 -35.06 49.72
N GLU A 314 -18.17 -33.75 49.46
CA GLU A 314 -19.39 -32.93 49.29
C GLU A 314 -19.97 -33.03 47.86
N ILE A 315 -19.23 -33.66 46.94
CA ILE A 315 -19.62 -33.89 45.55
C ILE A 315 -19.79 -35.41 45.36
N PRO A 316 -21.03 -35.93 45.16
CA PRO A 316 -21.26 -37.36 45.00
C PRO A 316 -20.58 -37.89 43.73
N MET A 317 -20.01 -39.11 43.80
CA MET A 317 -19.33 -39.71 42.66
C MET A 317 -20.35 -40.12 41.58
N PHE A 318 -19.99 -39.87 40.32
CA PHE A 318 -20.82 -40.10 39.12
C PHE A 318 -21.62 -41.43 39.06
N PRO A 319 -21.13 -42.58 39.59
CA PRO A 319 -21.90 -43.83 39.56
C PRO A 319 -23.10 -43.88 40.51
N GLU A 320 -23.17 -43.01 41.53
CA GLU A 320 -24.23 -43.06 42.56
C GLU A 320 -25.49 -42.29 42.17
N ILE A 321 -25.42 -41.42 41.14
CA ILE A 321 -26.55 -40.59 40.70
C ILE A 321 -27.50 -41.37 39.76
N PHE A 322 -27.03 -42.44 39.10
CA PHE A 322 -27.85 -43.17 38.12
C PHE A 322 -27.96 -44.67 38.41
N ASN A 323 -29.14 -45.08 38.92
CA ASN A 323 -29.55 -46.48 38.99
C ASN A 323 -30.04 -46.93 37.60
N PHE A 324 -29.22 -47.67 36.87
CA PHE A 324 -29.43 -48.08 35.47
C PHE A 324 -30.32 -49.35 35.33
N GLU A 325 -31.42 -49.46 36.06
CA GLU A 325 -32.41 -50.53 35.89
C GLU A 325 -33.78 -49.97 35.50
N GLY A 326 -34.08 -49.99 34.20
CA GLY A 326 -35.44 -49.76 33.71
C GLY A 326 -35.57 -48.70 32.62
N MET A 327 -35.02 -48.95 31.42
CA MET A 327 -35.54 -48.34 30.20
C MET A 327 -35.72 -49.42 29.14
N GLU A 328 -36.99 -49.74 28.84
CA GLU A 328 -37.34 -50.48 27.64
C GLU A 328 -36.93 -49.68 26.38
N PRO A 329 -36.38 -50.33 25.34
CA PRO A 329 -35.96 -49.63 24.13
C PRO A 329 -37.19 -49.25 23.30
N ASP A 330 -37.42 -47.94 23.21
CA ASP A 330 -38.44 -47.35 22.36
C ASP A 330 -37.98 -47.44 20.89
N ALA A 331 -38.56 -48.36 20.10
CA ALA A 331 -38.11 -48.74 18.75
C ALA A 331 -38.02 -47.57 17.74
N ASN A 332 -38.71 -46.44 18.01
CA ASN A 332 -38.61 -45.23 17.19
C ASN A 332 -37.32 -44.44 17.42
N LYS A 333 -36.69 -44.55 18.60
CA LYS A 333 -35.41 -43.88 18.90
C LYS A 333 -34.22 -44.56 18.21
N GLU A 334 -34.32 -45.86 17.96
CA GLU A 334 -33.31 -46.65 17.26
C GLU A 334 -33.27 -46.29 15.76
N LEU A 335 -34.43 -46.04 15.15
CA LEU A 335 -34.55 -45.60 13.76
C LEU A 335 -34.02 -44.17 13.54
N ASP A 336 -34.24 -43.26 14.49
CA ASP A 336 -33.69 -41.90 14.42
C ASP A 336 -32.19 -41.86 14.71
N MET A 337 -31.68 -42.72 15.61
CA MET A 337 -30.23 -42.89 15.77
C MET A 337 -29.59 -43.48 14.51
N GLN A 338 -30.19 -44.48 13.87
CA GLN A 338 -29.65 -45.04 12.63
C GLN A 338 -29.64 -44.03 11.47
N LYS A 339 -30.66 -43.17 11.36
CA LYS A 339 -30.68 -42.09 10.36
C LYS A 339 -29.59 -41.05 10.62
N LYS A 340 -29.43 -40.63 11.88
CA LYS A 340 -28.37 -39.68 12.26
C LYS A 340 -26.98 -40.28 12.11
N GLN A 341 -26.81 -41.58 12.38
CA GLN A 341 -25.56 -42.29 12.13
C GLN A 341 -25.22 -42.29 10.63
N GLY A 342 -26.22 -42.53 9.77
CA GLY A 342 -26.03 -42.44 8.31
C GLY A 342 -25.66 -41.04 7.82
N GLU A 343 -26.26 -39.99 8.39
CA GLU A 343 -25.88 -38.59 8.07
C GLU A 343 -24.47 -38.24 8.55
N ILE A 344 -24.05 -38.78 9.70
CA ILE A 344 -22.68 -38.64 10.21
C ILE A 344 -21.70 -39.34 9.26
N ASP A 345 -21.98 -40.60 8.88
CA ASP A 345 -21.14 -41.38 7.96
C ASP A 345 -21.02 -40.71 6.57
N GLU A 346 -22.11 -40.11 6.05
CA GLU A 346 -22.07 -39.33 4.81
C GLU A 346 -21.23 -38.04 4.94
N SER A 347 -21.31 -37.39 6.11
CA SER A 347 -20.53 -36.18 6.38
C SER A 347 -19.04 -36.49 6.55
N GLU A 348 -18.68 -37.60 7.20
CA GLU A 348 -17.31 -38.07 7.34
C GLU A 348 -16.73 -38.47 5.97
N ALA A 349 -17.48 -39.20 5.15
CA ALA A 349 -17.07 -39.54 3.79
C ALA A 349 -16.84 -38.29 2.91
N ARG A 350 -17.62 -37.22 3.12
CA ARG A 350 -17.42 -35.94 2.42
C ARG A 350 -16.15 -35.22 2.92
N VAL A 351 -15.87 -35.26 4.22
CA VAL A 351 -14.65 -34.69 4.81
C VAL A 351 -13.41 -35.44 4.33
N ASP A 352 -13.46 -36.77 4.26
CA ASP A 352 -12.35 -37.58 3.77
C ASP A 352 -12.07 -37.35 2.29
N LYS A 353 -13.13 -37.19 1.48
CA LYS A 353 -12.97 -36.80 0.07
C LYS A 353 -12.31 -35.42 -0.06
N LEU A 354 -12.74 -34.45 0.75
CA LEU A 354 -12.14 -33.11 0.75
C LEU A 354 -10.67 -33.12 1.21
N ARG A 355 -10.32 -33.97 2.18
CA ARG A 355 -8.92 -34.16 2.61
C ARG A 355 -8.08 -34.79 1.51
N ALA A 356 -8.58 -35.81 0.83
CA ALA A 356 -7.89 -36.43 -0.30
C ALA A 356 -7.69 -35.44 -1.46
N ASP A 357 -8.70 -34.64 -1.79
CA ASP A 357 -8.60 -33.59 -2.81
C ASP A 357 -7.58 -32.51 -2.40
N ALA A 358 -7.53 -32.13 -1.12
CA ALA A 358 -6.56 -31.17 -0.59
C ALA A 358 -5.12 -31.71 -0.66
N GLU A 359 -4.90 -32.98 -0.26
CA GLU A 359 -3.59 -33.63 -0.37
C GLU A 359 -3.12 -33.74 -1.82
N GLU A 360 -4.03 -33.98 -2.78
CA GLU A 360 -3.68 -34.01 -4.20
C GLU A 360 -3.26 -32.61 -4.70
N VAL A 361 -3.94 -31.55 -4.25
CA VAL A 361 -3.59 -30.16 -4.58
C VAL A 361 -2.24 -29.77 -3.98
N GLU A 362 -1.97 -30.13 -2.73
CA GLU A 362 -0.68 -29.88 -2.09
C GLU A 362 0.45 -30.62 -2.80
N ALA A 363 0.26 -31.90 -3.14
CA ALA A 363 1.24 -32.67 -3.90
C ALA A 363 1.51 -32.11 -5.31
N ARG A 364 0.51 -31.51 -5.96
CA ARG A 364 0.69 -30.79 -7.24
C ARG A 364 1.47 -29.49 -7.04
N ALA A 365 1.15 -28.72 -6.01
CA ALA A 365 1.86 -27.48 -5.69
C ALA A 365 3.34 -27.73 -5.35
N GLU A 366 3.65 -28.78 -4.59
CA GLU A 366 5.04 -29.16 -4.28
C GLU A 366 5.83 -29.54 -5.53
N LYS A 367 5.22 -30.28 -6.47
CA LYS A 367 5.85 -30.62 -7.76
C LYS A 367 6.14 -29.37 -8.59
N GLU A 368 5.22 -28.39 -8.60
CA GLU A 368 5.44 -27.12 -9.30
C GLU A 368 6.57 -26.31 -8.65
N ILE A 369 6.60 -26.19 -7.31
CA ILE A 369 7.67 -25.51 -6.59
C ILE A 369 9.03 -26.18 -6.86
N ALA A 370 9.07 -27.51 -6.88
CA ALA A 370 10.29 -28.25 -7.23
C ALA A 370 10.75 -27.98 -8.67
N SER A 371 9.81 -27.88 -9.62
CA SER A 371 10.11 -27.54 -11.02
C SER A 371 10.68 -26.12 -11.15
N ILE A 372 10.13 -25.15 -10.40
CA ILE A 372 10.60 -23.76 -10.38
C ILE A 372 12.03 -23.69 -9.82
N ARG A 373 12.32 -24.42 -8.73
CA ARG A 373 13.69 -24.50 -8.18
C ARG A 373 14.70 -25.04 -9.19
N GLN A 374 14.33 -26.09 -9.94
CA GLN A 374 15.19 -26.64 -10.99
C GLN A 374 15.45 -25.63 -12.12
N THR A 375 14.43 -24.83 -12.50
CA THR A 375 14.62 -23.77 -13.49
C THR A 375 15.50 -22.63 -12.97
N ASP A 376 15.34 -22.24 -11.71
CA ASP A 376 16.17 -21.19 -11.10
C ASP A 376 17.65 -21.61 -11.00
N ASP A 377 17.92 -22.86 -10.65
CA ASP A 377 19.28 -23.38 -10.59
C ASP A 377 19.92 -23.48 -11.97
N ARG A 378 19.15 -23.84 -13.02
CA ARG A 378 19.61 -23.75 -14.41
C ARG A 378 19.97 -22.33 -14.80
N ILE A 379 19.13 -21.35 -14.48
CA ILE A 379 19.37 -19.93 -14.78
C ILE A 379 20.63 -19.43 -14.05
N LYS A 380 20.85 -19.83 -12.79
CA LYS A 380 22.07 -19.47 -12.05
C LYS A 380 23.33 -20.04 -12.70
N ILE A 381 23.28 -21.31 -13.12
CA ILE A 381 24.40 -21.96 -13.81
C ILE A 381 24.70 -21.25 -15.15
N GLU A 382 23.67 -20.91 -15.93
CA GLU A 382 23.86 -20.17 -17.18
C GLU A 382 24.43 -18.77 -16.96
N ARG A 383 23.95 -18.03 -15.94
CA ARG A 383 24.53 -16.73 -15.57
C ARG A 383 25.99 -16.85 -15.16
N ALA A 384 26.35 -17.89 -14.40
CA ALA A 384 27.73 -18.15 -14.02
C ALA A 384 28.61 -18.41 -15.25
N LYS A 385 28.13 -19.22 -16.22
CA LYS A 385 28.85 -19.45 -17.49
C LYS A 385 29.06 -18.17 -18.29
N VAL A 386 28.03 -17.34 -18.44
CA VAL A 386 28.14 -16.06 -19.16
C VAL A 386 29.13 -15.12 -18.48
N ASN A 387 29.19 -15.11 -17.15
CA ASN A 387 30.15 -14.28 -16.42
C ASN A 387 31.58 -14.79 -16.57
N ILE A 388 31.79 -16.11 -16.57
CA ILE A 388 33.08 -16.73 -16.84
C ILE A 388 33.54 -16.41 -18.27
N ASP A 389 32.66 -16.52 -19.27
CA ASP A 389 32.97 -16.18 -20.67
C ASP A 389 33.32 -14.70 -20.85
N LYS A 390 32.68 -13.80 -20.08
CA LYS A 390 33.04 -12.38 -20.06
C LYS A 390 34.43 -12.16 -19.48
N ALA A 391 34.74 -12.80 -18.35
CA ALA A 391 36.05 -12.71 -17.72
C ALA A 391 37.18 -13.22 -18.64
N PHE A 392 36.97 -14.35 -19.33
CA PHE A 392 37.93 -14.86 -20.30
C PHE A 392 38.14 -13.90 -21.48
N LYS A 393 37.08 -13.27 -21.99
CA LYS A 393 37.21 -12.26 -23.05
C LYS A 393 37.95 -11.01 -22.59
N GLU A 394 37.74 -10.59 -21.34
CA GLU A 394 38.46 -9.46 -20.75
C GLU A 394 39.95 -9.76 -20.59
N GLU A 395 40.31 -10.95 -20.09
CA GLU A 395 41.71 -11.42 -20.04
C GLU A 395 42.35 -11.51 -21.43
N GLU A 396 41.64 -12.04 -22.43
CA GLU A 396 42.15 -12.14 -23.81
C GLU A 396 42.41 -10.75 -24.42
N ILE A 397 41.58 -9.76 -24.08
CA ILE A 397 41.78 -8.37 -24.49
C ILE A 397 42.99 -7.75 -23.78
N GLU A 398 43.24 -8.06 -22.50
CA GLU A 398 44.42 -7.59 -21.77
C GLU A 398 45.72 -8.21 -22.30
N VAL A 399 45.72 -9.50 -22.63
CA VAL A 399 46.87 -10.16 -23.27
C VAL A 399 47.18 -9.53 -24.63
N LYS A 400 46.17 -9.28 -25.47
CA LYS A 400 46.38 -8.59 -26.76
C LYS A 400 46.90 -7.15 -26.59
N LYS A 401 46.45 -6.43 -25.57
CA LYS A 401 46.97 -5.08 -25.24
C LYS A 401 48.42 -5.10 -24.76
N THR A 402 48.83 -6.12 -24.02
CA THR A 402 50.21 -6.26 -23.54
C THR A 402 51.17 -6.71 -24.65
N GLU A 403 50.72 -7.55 -25.58
CA GLU A 403 51.49 -7.90 -26.78
C GLU A 403 51.67 -6.70 -27.72
N ALA A 404 50.64 -5.86 -27.90
CA ALA A 404 50.73 -4.64 -28.68
C ALA A 404 51.67 -3.56 -28.08
N LYS A 405 52.05 -3.68 -26.80
CA LYS A 405 52.96 -2.77 -26.11
C LYS A 405 54.44 -3.21 -26.14
N LYS A 406 54.79 -4.34 -26.75
CA LYS A 406 56.21 -4.68 -26.95
C LYS A 406 56.83 -3.70 -27.95
N PRO A 407 57.84 -2.89 -27.55
CA PRO A 407 58.45 -1.92 -28.45
C PRO A 407 59.19 -2.63 -29.58
N ASP A 408 59.06 -2.08 -30.78
CA ASP A 408 59.65 -2.58 -32.01
C ASP A 408 61.20 -2.59 -31.87
N LEU A 409 61.79 -3.78 -31.82
CA LEU A 409 63.24 -4.03 -31.68
C LEU A 409 64.08 -3.44 -32.84
N LYS A 410 63.46 -2.78 -33.80
CA LYS A 410 64.12 -2.10 -34.93
C LYS A 410 64.54 -0.65 -34.61
N GLU A 411 63.98 0.01 -33.60
CA GLU A 411 64.39 1.38 -33.25
C GLU A 411 65.60 1.43 -32.31
N VAL A 412 65.84 0.39 -31.51
CA VAL A 412 66.99 0.35 -30.57
C VAL A 412 68.33 0.16 -31.31
N LYS A 413 68.33 -0.43 -32.52
CA LYS A 413 69.55 -0.59 -33.33
C LYS A 413 69.97 0.66 -34.13
N LYS A 414 69.24 1.77 -34.01
CA LYS A 414 69.64 3.07 -34.59
C LYS A 414 70.24 4.04 -33.57
N ALA A 415 70.31 3.65 -32.29
CA ALA A 415 70.81 4.48 -31.19
C ALA A 415 72.04 3.90 -30.47
N VAL A 416 72.68 2.89 -31.06
CA VAL A 416 74.04 2.39 -30.73
C VAL A 416 74.83 2.38 -32.02
#